data_AF-A0A8S3XTH2-F1
#
_entry.id   AF-A0A8S3XTH2-F1
#
_cell.length_a   1.000
_cell.length_b   1.000
_cell.length_c   1.000
_cell.angle_alpha   90.00
_cell.angle_beta   90.00
_cell.angle_gamma   90.00
#
_symmetry.space_group_name_H-M   'P 1'
#
loop_
_entity.id
_entity.type
_entity.pdbx_description
1 polymer ?
#
loop_
_entity_poly.entity_id
_entity_poly.type
_entity_poly.pdbx_seq_one_letter_code
_entity_poly.pdbx_strand_id
1 'polypeptide(L)'
;MCLNRFDFPCAGITEAGYRKLGDRKATWKCNTCKTGTASPNLSSEKTVQGRVPSHGDLEKIRLELSKITKEISSLPQLIASVKTIQADLSDLKIMKSEMMDVKNSLNHVHTSIEGLTNKLTEIDREIQSLQKTKRDVVRVEHQLKKLEATVRENQQRSRLNNIEIKGVPVTSSENLFTIISNIGSKIGYEVPKEQINYVARVPQRNNKNTNNIIVSLHTRYLRDNFIAAAKKCKTLTAADLGLRSDSRIFINDHPTFVNKQLLNKAKSLAREKNFSYTWVKNCTILMKKNATSPTYAIKTEADLKKIF
;
A
#
# COMPACT_ATOMS: atom_id res chain seq x y z
N MET A 1 -66.04 55.14 36.58
CA MET A 1 -66.55 53.89 35.98
C MET A 1 -67.31 54.27 34.71
N CYS A 2 -67.18 53.53 33.59
CA CYS A 2 -67.93 53.84 32.36
C CYS A 2 -69.39 53.41 32.55
N LEU A 3 -70.34 54.35 32.47
CA LEU A 3 -71.78 54.10 32.70
C LEU A 3 -72.55 53.76 31.40
N ASN A 4 -71.87 53.79 30.26
CA ASN A 4 -72.47 53.47 28.96
C ASN A 4 -72.55 51.95 28.76
N ARG A 5 -73.66 51.45 28.21
CA ARG A 5 -73.85 50.04 27.89
C ARG A 5 -73.44 49.77 26.44
N PHE A 6 -72.47 48.89 26.24
CA PHE A 6 -72.00 48.43 24.93
C PHE A 6 -72.01 46.91 24.89
N ASP A 7 -72.17 46.33 23.70
CA ASP A 7 -71.80 44.93 23.46
C ASP A 7 -70.25 44.80 23.34
N PHE A 8 -69.74 43.56 23.35
CA PHE A 8 -68.29 43.32 23.31
C PHE A 8 -67.62 43.90 22.05
N PRO A 9 -68.14 43.69 20.82
CA PRO A 9 -67.54 44.24 19.61
C PRO A 9 -67.49 45.78 19.61
N CYS A 10 -68.57 46.47 20.00
CA CYS A 10 -68.60 47.94 20.04
C CYS A 10 -67.65 48.51 21.10
N ALA A 11 -67.37 47.76 22.16
CA ALA A 11 -66.38 48.12 23.17
C ALA A 11 -64.92 47.84 22.74
N GLY A 12 -64.69 47.21 21.57
CA GLY A 12 -63.36 46.85 21.09
C GLY A 12 -62.68 45.76 21.93
N ILE A 13 -63.45 44.90 22.59
CA ILE A 13 -62.96 43.78 23.41
C ILE A 13 -63.70 42.50 23.06
N THR A 14 -63.06 41.34 23.20
CA THR A 14 -63.75 40.04 23.04
C THR A 14 -64.38 39.60 24.36
N GLU A 15 -65.44 38.77 24.32
CA GLU A 15 -66.08 38.24 25.54
C GLU A 15 -65.09 37.53 26.46
N ALA A 16 -64.21 36.70 25.88
CA ALA A 16 -63.14 36.03 26.61
C ALA A 16 -62.13 37.02 27.24
N GLY A 17 -61.81 38.10 26.54
CA GLY A 17 -60.97 39.18 27.05
C GLY A 17 -61.60 39.92 28.22
N TYR A 18 -62.91 40.17 28.17
CA TYR A 18 -63.65 40.83 29.25
C TYR A 18 -63.73 39.97 30.53
N ARG A 19 -63.98 38.66 30.40
CA ARG A 19 -64.02 37.74 31.55
C ARG A 19 -62.69 37.69 32.30
N LYS A 20 -61.56 37.80 31.59
CA LYS A 20 -60.18 37.79 32.15
C LYS A 20 -59.78 39.07 32.91
N LEU A 21 -60.59 40.13 32.90
CA LEU A 21 -60.24 41.38 33.58
C LEU A 21 -60.25 41.29 35.12
N GLY A 22 -60.92 40.32 35.72
CA GLY A 22 -60.97 40.16 37.19
C GLY A 22 -61.36 41.45 37.92
N ASP A 23 -60.58 41.84 38.93
CA ASP A 23 -60.80 43.06 39.73
C ASP A 23 -60.63 44.37 38.94
N ARG A 24 -59.92 44.33 37.80
CA ARG A 24 -59.72 45.51 36.94
C ARG A 24 -61.00 45.94 36.23
N LYS A 25 -62.07 45.15 36.29
CA LYS A 25 -63.41 45.53 35.80
C LYS A 25 -63.88 46.84 36.41
N ALA A 26 -63.60 47.09 37.69
CA ALA A 26 -63.99 48.33 38.38
C ALA A 26 -63.32 49.59 37.80
N THR A 27 -62.15 49.43 37.17
CA THR A 27 -61.33 50.53 36.61
C THR A 27 -61.37 50.61 35.08
N TRP A 28 -62.04 49.67 34.42
CA TRP A 28 -62.07 49.60 32.95
C TRP A 28 -62.89 50.75 32.35
N LYS A 29 -62.41 51.27 31.20
CA LYS A 29 -63.01 52.38 30.44
C LYS A 29 -63.06 52.01 28.95
N CYS A 30 -64.18 52.27 28.28
CA CYS A 30 -64.30 52.12 26.83
C CYS A 30 -63.44 53.16 26.09
N ASN A 31 -63.28 52.99 24.78
CA ASN A 31 -62.45 53.89 23.98
C ASN A 31 -62.92 55.36 24.08
N THR A 32 -64.23 55.60 24.04
CA THR A 32 -64.85 56.93 24.22
C THR A 32 -64.50 57.58 25.55
N CYS A 33 -64.54 56.83 26.66
CA CYS A 33 -64.15 57.33 27.98
C CYS A 33 -62.63 57.43 28.16
N LYS A 34 -61.82 56.79 27.32
CA LYS A 34 -60.36 56.93 27.29
C LYS A 34 -59.92 58.14 26.47
N THR A 35 -60.61 58.45 25.36
CA THR A 35 -60.25 59.52 24.43
C THR A 35 -60.87 60.88 24.78
N GLY A 36 -61.76 60.95 25.79
CA GLY A 36 -62.34 62.21 26.25
C GLY A 36 -63.34 62.86 25.29
N THR A 37 -63.70 62.17 24.21
CA THR A 37 -64.69 62.63 23.24
C THR A 37 -66.09 62.18 23.68
N ALA A 38 -66.84 63.08 24.30
CA ALA A 38 -68.26 62.85 24.57
C ALA A 38 -69.02 62.78 23.23
N SER A 39 -69.55 61.60 22.88
CA SER A 39 -70.67 61.53 21.93
C SER A 39 -71.96 61.85 22.70
N PRO A 40 -72.81 62.77 22.21
CA PRO A 40 -74.12 63.00 22.80
C PRO A 40 -75.02 61.79 22.50
N ASN A 41 -75.69 61.31 23.53
CA ASN A 41 -76.70 60.27 23.43
C ASN A 41 -78.08 60.92 23.23
N LEU A 42 -78.82 60.36 22.27
CA LEU A 42 -80.27 60.21 22.13
C LEU A 42 -81.25 61.41 22.30
N SER A 43 -82.22 61.38 21.37
CA SER A 43 -83.64 61.73 21.50
C SER A 43 -84.02 63.19 21.68
N SER A 44 -84.62 63.76 20.63
CA SER A 44 -85.87 64.55 20.69
C SER A 44 -86.35 64.82 19.27
N GLU A 45 -87.56 64.36 18.96
CA GLU A 45 -88.33 64.78 17.79
C GLU A 45 -88.48 66.30 17.80
N LYS A 46 -87.92 66.98 16.79
CA LYS A 46 -88.41 68.30 16.36
C LYS A 46 -88.35 68.40 14.85
N THR A 47 -89.53 68.46 14.27
CA THR A 47 -89.84 68.97 12.94
C THR A 47 -89.11 70.30 12.72
N VAL A 48 -88.17 70.36 11.76
CA VAL A 48 -87.65 71.63 11.24
C VAL A 48 -87.62 71.56 9.72
N GLN A 49 -88.33 72.51 9.13
CA GLN A 49 -88.53 72.74 7.70
C GLN A 49 -87.20 72.87 6.96
N GLY A 50 -87.20 72.38 5.71
CA GLY A 50 -86.05 72.39 4.82
C GLY A 50 -85.44 73.78 4.62
N ARG A 51 -84.11 73.84 4.63
CA ARG A 51 -83.31 74.97 4.18
C ARG A 51 -82.40 74.48 3.08
N VAL A 52 -82.55 75.06 1.88
CA VAL A 52 -81.70 74.82 0.71
C VAL A 52 -80.28 75.38 1.01
N PRO A 53 -79.19 74.65 0.70
CA PRO A 53 -77.83 75.16 0.90
C PRO A 53 -77.56 76.40 0.04
N SER A 54 -76.78 77.35 0.55
CA SER A 54 -76.42 78.57 -0.18
C SER A 54 -75.27 78.32 -1.18
N HIS A 55 -75.20 79.12 -2.25
CA HIS A 55 -74.18 79.04 -3.30
C HIS A 55 -72.73 79.15 -2.79
N GLY A 56 -72.51 79.81 -1.63
CA GLY A 56 -71.19 79.94 -1.01
C GLY A 56 -70.67 78.67 -0.34
N ASP A 57 -71.58 77.82 0.16
CA ASP A 57 -71.22 76.52 0.75
C ASP A 57 -70.81 75.51 -0.33
N LEU A 58 -71.47 75.57 -1.49
CA LEU A 58 -71.13 74.80 -2.69
C LEU A 58 -69.74 75.17 -3.25
N GLU A 59 -69.36 76.45 -3.25
CA GLU A 59 -68.02 76.89 -3.71
C GLU A 59 -66.90 76.48 -2.76
N LYS A 60 -67.12 76.53 -1.43
CA LYS A 60 -66.16 75.97 -0.46
C LYS A 60 -65.97 74.47 -0.64
N ILE A 61 -67.06 73.73 -0.83
CA ILE A 61 -67.02 72.30 -1.13
C ILE A 61 -66.26 72.04 -2.44
N ARG A 62 -66.47 72.86 -3.49
CA ARG A 62 -65.76 72.76 -4.77
C ARG A 62 -64.26 73.03 -4.63
N LEU A 63 -63.86 74.03 -3.83
CA LEU A 63 -62.47 74.35 -3.56
C LEU A 63 -61.76 73.22 -2.80
N GLU A 64 -62.38 72.71 -1.74
CA GLU A 64 -61.93 71.52 -0.99
C GLU A 64 -61.83 70.29 -1.90
N LEU A 65 -62.84 70.03 -2.75
CA LEU A 65 -62.80 68.96 -3.75
C LEU A 65 -61.66 69.14 -4.76
N SER A 66 -61.34 70.36 -5.19
CA SER A 66 -60.21 70.61 -6.10
C SER A 66 -58.85 70.38 -5.41
N LYS A 67 -58.75 70.72 -4.12
CA LYS A 67 -57.56 70.49 -3.31
C LYS A 67 -57.32 69.00 -3.08
N ILE A 68 -58.38 68.27 -2.73
CA ILE A 68 -58.40 66.81 -2.65
C ILE A 68 -58.03 66.19 -4.00
N THR A 69 -58.57 66.71 -5.11
CA THR A 69 -58.24 66.22 -6.46
C THR A 69 -56.76 66.42 -6.79
N LYS A 70 -56.16 67.55 -6.40
CA LYS A 70 -54.71 67.80 -6.52
C LYS A 70 -53.88 66.84 -5.66
N GLU A 71 -54.26 66.61 -4.41
CA GLU A 71 -53.56 65.67 -3.51
C GLU A 71 -53.71 64.21 -3.99
N ILE A 72 -54.85 63.85 -4.59
CA ILE A 72 -55.11 62.53 -5.18
C ILE A 72 -54.32 62.31 -6.48
N SER A 73 -53.95 63.37 -7.20
CA SER A 73 -53.24 63.26 -8.49
C SER A 73 -51.86 62.58 -8.39
N SER A 74 -51.23 62.57 -7.20
CA SER A 74 -49.97 61.85 -6.94
C SER A 74 -50.14 60.38 -6.54
N LEU A 75 -51.36 59.94 -6.16
CA LEU A 75 -51.62 58.55 -5.78
C LEU A 75 -51.30 57.52 -6.88
N PRO A 76 -51.57 57.76 -8.18
CA PRO A 76 -51.19 56.83 -9.25
C PRO A 76 -49.69 56.54 -9.29
N GLN A 77 -48.85 57.54 -9.02
CA GLN A 77 -47.39 57.40 -9.03
C GLN A 77 -46.86 56.66 -7.79
N LEU A 78 -47.50 56.88 -6.64
CA LEU A 78 -47.28 56.08 -5.42
C LEU A 78 -47.70 54.61 -5.63
N ILE A 79 -48.84 54.36 -6.26
CA ILE A 79 -49.31 53.00 -6.57
C ILE A 79 -48.35 52.30 -7.54
N ALA A 80 -47.83 53.01 -8.56
CA ALA A 80 -46.81 52.47 -9.45
C ALA A 80 -45.53 52.10 -8.70
N SER A 81 -45.05 52.97 -7.80
CA SER A 81 -43.86 52.72 -6.98
C SER A 81 -44.06 51.52 -6.03
N VAL A 82 -45.23 51.40 -5.41
CA VAL A 82 -45.59 50.26 -4.56
C VAL A 82 -45.63 48.97 -5.37
N LYS A 83 -46.16 48.99 -6.61
CA LYS A 83 -46.13 47.83 -7.50
C LYS A 83 -44.70 47.41 -7.86
N THR A 84 -43.80 48.36 -8.12
CA THR A 84 -42.37 48.08 -8.34
C THR A 84 -41.73 47.43 -7.12
N ILE A 85 -41.93 47.99 -5.92
CA ILE A 85 -41.45 47.40 -4.65
C ILE A 85 -42.01 45.99 -4.45
N GLN A 86 -43.27 45.74 -4.81
CA GLN A 86 -43.88 44.42 -4.74
C GLN A 86 -43.22 43.40 -5.68
N ALA A 87 -42.81 43.85 -6.87
CA ALA A 87 -42.04 43.04 -7.82
C ALA A 87 -40.63 42.75 -7.25
N ASP A 88 -39.90 43.76 -6.80
CA ASP A 88 -38.56 43.62 -6.21
C ASP A 88 -38.57 42.69 -4.98
N LEU A 89 -39.60 42.78 -4.13
CA LEU A 89 -39.79 41.87 -2.98
C LEU A 89 -40.07 40.44 -3.40
N SER A 90 -40.68 40.23 -4.56
CA SER A 90 -40.90 38.90 -5.13
C SER A 90 -39.58 38.32 -5.66
N ASP A 91 -38.78 39.13 -6.35
CA ASP A 91 -37.44 38.74 -6.84
C ASP A 91 -36.48 38.46 -5.68
N LEU A 92 -36.52 39.26 -4.61
CA LEU A 92 -35.76 39.01 -3.37
C LEU A 92 -36.10 37.67 -2.72
N LYS A 93 -37.36 37.23 -2.80
CA LYS A 93 -37.75 35.91 -2.28
C LYS A 93 -37.17 34.78 -3.12
N ILE A 94 -37.15 34.94 -4.46
CA ILE A 94 -36.55 33.98 -5.39
C ILE A 94 -35.04 33.89 -5.12
N MET A 95 -34.34 35.03 -5.09
CA MET A 95 -32.90 35.07 -4.78
C MET A 95 -32.58 34.44 -3.42
N LYS A 96 -33.42 34.65 -2.40
CA LYS A 96 -33.25 34.01 -1.09
C LYS A 96 -33.36 32.48 -1.19
N SER A 97 -34.26 31.96 -2.01
CA SER A 97 -34.40 30.51 -2.22
C SER A 97 -33.17 29.96 -2.95
N GLU A 98 -32.75 30.58 -4.05
CA GLU A 98 -31.56 30.18 -4.80
C GLU A 98 -30.30 30.21 -3.92
N MET A 99 -30.15 31.23 -3.07
CA MET A 99 -29.03 31.33 -2.13
C MET A 99 -29.06 30.23 -1.05
N MET A 100 -30.24 29.75 -0.66
CA MET A 100 -30.38 28.60 0.22
C MET A 100 -29.91 27.32 -0.48
N ASP A 101 -30.24 27.15 -1.77
CA ASP A 101 -29.82 26.00 -2.57
C ASP A 101 -28.30 26.01 -2.80
N VAL A 102 -27.71 27.17 -3.09
CA VAL A 102 -26.25 27.33 -3.18
C VAL A 102 -25.58 26.97 -1.86
N LYS A 103 -26.13 27.40 -0.73
CA LYS A 103 -25.62 27.04 0.61
C LYS A 103 -25.63 25.53 0.83
N ASN A 104 -26.71 24.86 0.44
CA ASN A 104 -26.83 23.41 0.56
C ASN A 104 -25.81 22.68 -0.32
N SER A 105 -25.66 23.12 -1.58
CA SER A 105 -24.64 22.60 -2.49
C SER A 105 -23.22 22.80 -1.95
N LEU A 106 -22.92 23.96 -1.38
CA LEU A 106 -21.62 24.26 -0.78
C LEU A 106 -21.32 23.36 0.41
N ASN A 107 -22.31 23.10 1.27
CA ASN A 107 -22.17 22.15 2.38
C ASN A 107 -21.88 20.73 1.86
N HIS A 108 -22.55 20.29 0.80
CA HIS A 108 -22.31 18.97 0.20
C HIS A 108 -20.89 18.87 -0.41
N VAL A 109 -20.42 19.93 -1.06
CA VAL A 109 -19.04 20.02 -1.56
C VAL A 109 -18.05 19.97 -0.41
N HIS A 110 -18.30 20.69 0.69
CA HIS A 110 -17.44 20.69 1.87
C HIS A 110 -17.29 19.28 2.46
N THR A 111 -18.39 18.57 2.71
CA THR A 111 -18.38 17.17 3.17
C THR A 111 -17.64 16.26 2.19
N SER A 112 -17.82 16.48 0.89
CA SER A 112 -17.12 15.70 -0.15
C SER A 112 -15.61 15.93 -0.12
N ILE A 113 -15.16 17.17 0.07
CA ILE A 113 -13.74 17.54 0.20
C ILE A 113 -13.14 16.92 1.46
N GLU A 114 -13.85 16.94 2.59
CA GLU A 114 -13.40 16.26 3.82
C GLU A 114 -13.25 14.74 3.58
N GLY A 115 -14.23 14.12 2.93
CA GLY A 115 -14.17 12.70 2.56
C GLY A 115 -12.98 12.35 1.65
N LEU A 116 -12.70 13.19 0.65
CA LEU A 116 -11.53 13.03 -0.23
C LEU A 116 -10.22 13.23 0.53
N THR A 117 -10.16 14.21 1.43
CA THR A 117 -8.99 14.47 2.26
C THR A 117 -8.67 13.26 3.14
N ASN A 118 -9.68 12.67 3.78
CA ASN A 118 -9.51 11.46 4.59
C ASN A 118 -8.96 10.28 3.75
N LYS A 119 -9.55 10.03 2.58
CA LYS A 119 -9.07 8.99 1.65
C LYS A 119 -7.64 9.24 1.19
N LEU A 120 -7.26 10.49 0.91
CA LEU A 120 -5.88 10.84 0.57
C LEU A 120 -4.91 10.52 1.70
N THR A 121 -5.27 10.82 2.96
CA THR A 121 -4.41 10.46 4.10
C THR A 121 -4.30 8.94 4.30
N GLU A 122 -5.35 8.18 3.98
CA GLU A 122 -5.33 6.72 4.06
C GLU A 122 -4.42 6.13 2.98
N ILE A 123 -4.56 6.60 1.74
CA ILE A 123 -3.68 6.22 0.61
C ILE A 123 -2.22 6.56 0.93
N ASP A 124 -1.94 7.73 1.51
CA ASP A 124 -0.57 8.10 1.88
C ASP A 124 0.01 7.13 2.94
N ARG A 125 -0.78 6.73 3.93
CA ARG A 125 -0.38 5.69 4.91
C ARG A 125 -0.11 4.34 4.25
N GLU A 126 -0.96 3.93 3.31
CA GLU A 126 -0.75 2.69 2.55
C GLU A 126 0.51 2.75 1.71
N ILE A 127 0.77 3.86 1.02
CA ILE A 127 1.99 4.08 0.24
C ILE A 127 3.22 3.97 1.14
N GLN A 128 3.22 4.61 2.30
CA GLN A 128 4.34 4.51 3.25
C GLN A 128 4.58 3.06 3.72
N SER A 129 3.50 2.32 3.99
CA SER A 129 3.56 0.90 4.34
C SER A 129 4.14 0.05 3.21
N LEU A 130 3.67 0.24 1.97
CA LEU A 130 4.18 -0.45 0.77
C LEU A 130 5.67 -0.16 0.53
N GLN A 131 6.09 1.09 0.72
CA GLN A 131 7.50 1.46 0.62
C GLN A 131 8.36 0.77 1.68
N LYS A 132 7.85 0.63 2.91
CA LYS A 132 8.53 -0.13 3.98
C LYS A 132 8.66 -1.60 3.61
N THR A 133 7.57 -2.23 3.19
CA THR A 133 7.57 -3.63 2.73
C THR A 133 8.55 -3.84 1.58
N LYS A 134 8.60 -2.94 0.60
CA LYS A 134 9.58 -3.00 -0.50
C LYS A 134 11.03 -3.00 0.01
N ARG A 135 11.36 -2.15 0.99
CA ARG A 135 12.69 -2.13 1.61
C ARG A 135 12.99 -3.44 2.35
N ASP A 136 12.02 -3.96 3.07
CA ASP A 136 12.17 -5.22 3.81
C ASP A 136 12.37 -6.41 2.86
N VAL A 137 11.65 -6.47 1.73
CA VAL A 137 11.83 -7.50 0.69
C VAL A 137 13.27 -7.49 0.16
N VAL A 138 13.79 -6.33 -0.24
CA VAL A 138 15.17 -6.20 -0.73
C VAL A 138 16.18 -6.66 0.33
N ARG A 139 15.95 -6.32 1.60
CA ARG A 139 16.81 -6.76 2.71
C ARG A 139 16.77 -8.28 2.88
N VAL A 140 15.59 -8.88 2.85
CA VAL A 140 15.41 -10.34 2.99
C VAL A 140 16.06 -11.07 1.82
N GLU A 141 15.88 -10.60 0.59
CA GLU A 141 16.54 -11.18 -0.59
C GLU A 141 18.07 -11.15 -0.47
N HIS A 142 18.63 -10.05 0.05
CA HIS A 142 20.06 -9.95 0.30
C HIS A 142 20.53 -10.95 1.36
N GLN A 143 19.78 -11.06 2.47
CA GLN A 143 20.07 -12.03 3.53
C GLN A 143 19.98 -13.48 3.03
N LEU A 144 18.98 -13.79 2.20
CA LEU A 144 18.82 -15.11 1.60
C LEU A 144 20.01 -15.47 0.72
N LYS A 145 20.44 -14.58 -0.17
CA LYS A 145 21.63 -14.79 -1.02
C LYS A 145 22.90 -15.02 -0.17
N LYS A 146 23.06 -14.27 0.92
CA LYS A 146 24.18 -14.45 1.85
C LYS A 146 24.12 -15.81 2.56
N LEU A 147 22.94 -16.22 3.00
CA LEU A 147 22.75 -17.50 3.67
C LEU A 147 23.01 -18.67 2.71
N GLU A 148 22.47 -18.62 1.49
CA GLU A 148 22.75 -19.62 0.46
C GLU A 148 24.24 -19.74 0.16
N ALA A 149 24.97 -18.61 0.06
CA ALA A 149 26.41 -18.63 -0.12
C ALA A 149 27.14 -19.32 1.04
N THR A 150 26.73 -19.01 2.28
CA THR A 150 27.28 -19.63 3.50
C THR A 150 27.00 -21.13 3.55
N VAL A 151 25.78 -21.55 3.20
CA VAL A 151 25.40 -22.97 3.11
C VAL A 151 26.26 -23.70 2.07
N ARG A 152 26.43 -23.11 0.87
CA ARG A 152 27.29 -23.69 -0.17
C ARG A 152 28.75 -23.84 0.29
N GLU A 153 29.28 -22.82 0.96
CA GLU A 153 30.64 -22.87 1.50
C GLU A 153 30.78 -23.96 2.57
N ASN A 154 29.84 -24.05 3.51
CA ASN A 154 29.84 -25.07 4.56
C ASN A 154 29.72 -26.49 4.01
N GLN A 155 28.86 -26.70 3.02
CA GLN A 155 28.73 -27.99 2.32
C GLN A 155 30.01 -28.41 1.61
N GLN A 156 30.77 -27.45 1.06
CA GLN A 156 32.07 -27.74 0.47
C GLN A 156 33.14 -27.97 1.54
N ARG A 157 33.09 -27.20 2.64
CA ARG A 157 34.02 -27.28 3.77
C ARG A 157 33.99 -28.66 4.42
N SER A 158 32.82 -29.25 4.60
CA SER A 158 32.65 -30.60 5.15
C SER A 158 33.22 -31.71 4.25
N ARG A 159 33.56 -31.40 3.00
CA ARG A 159 34.16 -32.33 2.02
C ARG A 159 35.63 -32.08 1.76
N LEU A 160 36.26 -31.10 2.44
CA LEU A 160 37.66 -30.76 2.17
C LEU A 160 38.64 -31.87 2.53
N ASN A 161 38.29 -32.81 3.41
CA ASN A 161 39.13 -33.97 3.68
C ASN A 161 38.77 -35.17 2.80
N ASN A 162 37.80 -35.02 1.89
CA ASN A 162 37.26 -36.13 1.14
C ASN A 162 37.94 -36.29 -0.22
N ILE A 163 38.17 -37.54 -0.59
CA ILE A 163 38.67 -37.98 -1.87
C ILE A 163 37.52 -38.71 -2.58
N GLU A 164 37.32 -38.40 -3.85
CA GLU A 164 36.40 -39.14 -4.73
C GLU A 164 37.21 -40.04 -5.66
N ILE A 165 37.04 -41.36 -5.51
CA ILE A 165 37.66 -42.40 -6.32
C ILE A 165 36.61 -42.94 -7.29
N LYS A 166 36.90 -42.90 -8.58
CA LYS A 166 36.01 -43.35 -9.67
C LYS A 166 36.65 -44.48 -10.46
N GLY A 167 35.80 -45.30 -11.08
CA GLY A 167 36.26 -46.35 -12.00
C GLY A 167 36.70 -47.63 -11.30
N VAL A 168 36.37 -47.82 -10.02
CA VAL A 168 36.58 -49.09 -9.32
C VAL A 168 35.30 -49.93 -9.45
N PRO A 169 35.34 -51.09 -10.15
CA PRO A 169 34.19 -51.99 -10.25
C PRO A 169 33.69 -52.45 -8.87
N VAL A 170 32.38 -52.67 -8.75
CA VAL A 170 31.77 -53.22 -7.52
C VAL A 170 31.95 -54.74 -7.51
N THR A 171 32.35 -55.30 -6.37
CA THR A 171 32.47 -56.76 -6.17
C THR A 171 31.73 -57.18 -4.91
N SER A 172 31.16 -58.40 -4.90
CA SER A 172 30.27 -58.91 -3.83
C SER A 172 30.89 -58.99 -2.43
N SER A 173 32.22 -59.04 -2.32
CA SER A 173 32.96 -59.11 -1.04
C SER A 173 34.14 -58.14 -1.03
N GLU A 174 33.89 -56.88 -1.37
CA GLU A 174 34.95 -55.87 -1.36
C GLU A 174 35.30 -55.38 0.06
N ASN A 175 36.61 -55.17 0.28
CA ASN A 175 37.09 -54.42 1.42
C ASN A 175 37.64 -53.08 0.93
N LEU A 176 36.91 -51.99 1.23
CA LEU A 176 37.29 -50.65 0.77
C LEU A 176 38.62 -50.17 1.36
N PHE A 177 39.01 -50.63 2.56
CA PHE A 177 40.32 -50.31 3.14
C PHE A 177 41.44 -50.99 2.36
N THR A 178 41.27 -52.26 1.99
CA THR A 178 42.22 -52.97 1.13
C THR A 178 42.36 -52.30 -0.24
N ILE A 179 41.25 -51.85 -0.83
CA ILE A 179 41.26 -51.09 -2.09
C ILE A 179 42.09 -49.80 -1.94
N ILE A 180 41.86 -49.02 -0.88
CA ILE A 180 42.63 -47.79 -0.62
C ILE A 180 44.11 -48.10 -0.41
N SER A 181 44.43 -49.17 0.34
CA SER A 181 45.81 -49.61 0.57
C SER A 181 46.50 -49.95 -0.75
N ASN A 182 45.88 -50.78 -1.60
CA ASN A 182 46.42 -51.18 -2.88
C ASN A 182 46.63 -49.98 -3.82
N ILE A 183 45.68 -49.04 -3.83
CA ILE A 183 45.84 -47.76 -4.53
C ILE A 183 47.06 -47.02 -3.98
N GLY A 184 47.17 -46.90 -2.65
CA GLY A 184 48.28 -46.22 -1.96
C GLY A 184 49.64 -46.78 -2.36
N SER A 185 49.80 -48.10 -2.31
CA SER A 185 51.03 -48.77 -2.73
C SER A 185 51.33 -48.54 -4.21
N LYS A 186 50.31 -48.58 -5.10
CA LYS A 186 50.50 -48.33 -6.54
C LYS A 186 50.87 -46.89 -6.87
N ILE A 187 50.39 -45.91 -6.12
CA ILE A 187 50.72 -44.49 -6.33
C ILE A 187 51.97 -44.05 -5.55
N GLY A 188 52.55 -44.92 -4.73
CA GLY A 188 53.71 -44.62 -3.87
C GLY A 188 53.39 -43.68 -2.71
N TYR A 189 52.15 -43.70 -2.21
CA TYR A 189 51.72 -42.93 -1.04
C TYR A 189 50.68 -43.72 -0.24
N GLU A 190 51.14 -44.36 0.83
CA GLU A 190 50.28 -45.18 1.69
C GLU A 190 49.55 -44.33 2.73
N VAL A 191 48.32 -44.73 3.04
CA VAL A 191 47.50 -44.10 4.07
C VAL A 191 47.12 -45.16 5.10
N PRO A 192 47.60 -45.04 6.35
CA PRO A 192 47.24 -45.96 7.42
C PRO A 192 45.73 -45.98 7.63
N LYS A 193 45.19 -47.13 8.02
CA LYS A 193 43.74 -47.30 8.23
C LYS A 193 43.21 -46.33 9.28
N GLU A 194 44.00 -46.05 10.29
CA GLU A 194 43.72 -45.15 11.42
C GLU A 194 43.56 -43.70 10.94
N GLN A 195 44.15 -43.35 9.80
CA GLN A 195 44.03 -42.02 9.21
C GLN A 195 42.77 -41.86 8.35
N ILE A 196 41.99 -42.93 8.14
CA ILE A 196 40.71 -42.89 7.43
C ILE A 196 39.59 -42.70 8.47
N ASN A 197 38.92 -41.55 8.41
CA ASN A 197 37.76 -41.24 9.24
C ASN A 197 36.51 -42.00 8.76
N TYR A 198 36.31 -42.09 7.45
CA TYR A 198 35.17 -42.78 6.86
C TYR A 198 35.47 -43.23 5.43
N VAL A 199 34.93 -44.37 5.02
CA VAL A 199 34.96 -44.84 3.64
C VAL A 199 33.66 -45.52 3.27
N ALA A 200 33.10 -45.17 2.12
CA ALA A 200 31.93 -45.86 1.57
C ALA A 200 31.79 -45.65 0.06
N ARG A 201 31.00 -46.54 -0.57
CA ARG A 201 30.48 -46.29 -1.91
C ARG A 201 29.29 -45.34 -1.87
N VAL A 202 29.24 -44.45 -2.84
CA VAL A 202 28.12 -43.53 -3.04
C VAL A 202 27.33 -44.01 -4.26
N PRO A 203 26.01 -44.26 -4.12
CA PRO A 203 25.17 -44.69 -5.23
C PRO A 203 25.20 -43.68 -6.37
N GLN A 204 25.32 -44.19 -7.60
CA GLN A 204 25.17 -43.38 -8.81
C GLN A 204 23.86 -43.71 -9.52
N ARG A 205 23.16 -42.68 -9.99
CA ARG A 205 21.87 -42.82 -10.66
C ARG A 205 21.94 -43.68 -11.93
N ASN A 206 23.04 -43.59 -12.68
CA ASN A 206 23.15 -44.17 -14.03
C ASN A 206 24.18 -45.30 -14.15
N ASN A 207 24.91 -45.66 -13.10
CA ASN A 207 25.93 -46.70 -13.18
C ASN A 207 26.09 -47.44 -11.84
N LYS A 208 25.38 -48.56 -11.70
CA LYS A 208 25.43 -49.40 -10.49
C LYS A 208 26.73 -50.21 -10.38
N ASN A 209 27.44 -50.43 -11.48
CA ASN A 209 28.58 -51.34 -11.55
C ASN A 209 29.92 -50.67 -11.18
N THR A 210 29.96 -49.32 -11.13
CA THR A 210 31.17 -48.57 -10.76
C THR A 210 30.88 -47.43 -9.79
N ASN A 211 29.99 -47.63 -8.82
CA ASN A 211 29.66 -46.63 -7.80
C ASN A 211 30.93 -46.02 -7.20
N ASN A 212 31.06 -44.70 -7.21
CA ASN A 212 32.26 -44.02 -6.70
C ASN A 212 32.51 -44.35 -5.22
N ILE A 213 33.78 -44.47 -4.84
CA ILE A 213 34.19 -44.58 -3.43
C ILE A 213 34.53 -43.18 -2.92
N ILE A 214 33.96 -42.80 -1.79
CA ILE A 214 34.34 -41.60 -1.05
C ILE A 214 35.14 -42.01 0.18
N VAL A 215 36.32 -41.41 0.32
CA VAL A 215 37.21 -41.60 1.47
C VAL A 215 37.36 -40.27 2.17
N SER A 216 37.09 -40.21 3.47
CA SER A 216 37.35 -39.04 4.33
C SER A 216 38.58 -39.32 5.18
N LEU A 217 39.57 -38.45 5.12
CA LEU A 217 40.79 -38.54 5.92
C LEU A 217 40.74 -37.59 7.13
N HIS A 218 41.56 -37.84 8.15
CA HIS A 218 41.59 -36.96 9.32
C HIS A 218 42.16 -35.57 9.01
N THR A 219 43.08 -35.46 8.05
CA THR A 219 43.73 -34.19 7.73
C THR A 219 43.69 -33.86 6.23
N ARG A 220 43.65 -32.56 5.91
CA ARG A 220 43.71 -32.06 4.55
C ARG A 220 45.02 -32.39 3.85
N TYR A 221 46.13 -32.38 4.59
CA TYR A 221 47.47 -32.67 4.06
C TYR A 221 47.58 -34.08 3.51
N LEU A 222 47.05 -35.09 4.24
CA LEU A 222 47.02 -36.47 3.75
C LEU A 222 46.22 -36.56 2.45
N ARG A 223 45.05 -35.90 2.41
CA ARG A 223 44.20 -35.86 1.22
C ARG A 223 44.90 -35.20 0.03
N ASP A 224 45.55 -34.05 0.24
CA ASP A 224 46.22 -33.30 -0.81
C ASP A 224 47.44 -34.07 -1.36
N ASN A 225 48.23 -34.69 -0.48
CA ASN A 225 49.37 -35.50 -0.86
C ASN A 225 48.96 -36.77 -1.61
N PHE A 226 47.92 -37.47 -1.16
CA PHE A 226 47.39 -38.66 -1.83
C PHE A 226 46.90 -38.34 -3.25
N ILE A 227 46.13 -37.25 -3.41
CA ILE A 227 45.70 -36.79 -4.75
C ILE A 227 46.90 -36.37 -5.61
N ALA A 228 47.90 -35.69 -5.03
CA ALA A 228 49.10 -35.29 -5.76
C ALA A 228 49.91 -36.49 -6.25
N ALA A 229 50.09 -37.52 -5.41
CA ALA A 229 50.73 -38.78 -5.78
C ALA A 229 49.94 -39.49 -6.92
N ALA A 230 48.62 -39.57 -6.78
CA ALA A 230 47.75 -40.14 -7.81
C ALA A 230 47.83 -39.40 -9.14
N LYS A 231 47.91 -38.06 -9.14
CA LYS A 231 48.08 -37.26 -10.38
C LYS A 231 49.40 -37.53 -11.09
N LYS A 232 50.46 -37.93 -10.35
CA LYS A 232 51.73 -38.39 -10.94
C LYS A 232 51.58 -39.79 -11.55
N CYS A 233 50.77 -40.66 -10.95
CA CYS A 233 50.49 -42.01 -11.43
C CYS A 233 49.38 -42.04 -12.52
N LYS A 234 49.77 -41.79 -13.77
CA LYS A 234 48.85 -41.76 -14.93
C LYS A 234 48.43 -43.15 -15.44
N THR A 235 48.86 -44.24 -14.81
CA THR A 235 48.66 -45.64 -15.27
C THR A 235 47.84 -46.53 -14.34
N LEU A 236 47.39 -46.04 -13.17
CA LEU A 236 46.43 -46.72 -12.28
C LEU A 236 45.13 -47.25 -12.95
N THR A 237 44.94 -48.57 -12.98
CA THR A 237 43.72 -49.26 -13.43
C THR A 237 43.15 -50.19 -12.36
N ALA A 238 41.95 -50.72 -12.56
CA ALA A 238 41.38 -51.73 -11.66
C ALA A 238 42.17 -53.05 -11.63
N ALA A 239 42.87 -53.41 -12.71
CA ALA A 239 43.78 -54.56 -12.75
C ALA A 239 44.96 -54.42 -11.77
N ASP A 240 45.47 -53.20 -11.57
CA ASP A 240 46.50 -52.92 -10.56
C ASP A 240 46.03 -53.21 -9.12
N LEU A 241 44.71 -53.29 -8.90
CA LEU A 241 44.12 -53.63 -7.61
C LEU A 241 43.78 -55.12 -7.48
N GLY A 242 44.15 -55.93 -8.48
CA GLY A 242 43.81 -57.35 -8.55
C GLY A 242 42.38 -57.63 -9.04
N LEU A 243 41.70 -56.64 -9.63
CA LEU A 243 40.35 -56.79 -10.14
C LEU A 243 40.37 -57.21 -11.61
N ARG A 244 39.38 -58.01 -12.04
CA ARG A 244 39.21 -58.46 -13.43
C ARG A 244 38.61 -57.35 -14.30
N SER A 245 39.29 -56.21 -14.41
CA SER A 245 38.86 -55.06 -15.21
C SER A 245 40.02 -54.13 -15.50
N ASP A 246 40.12 -53.64 -16.74
CA ASP A 246 41.10 -52.61 -17.13
C ASP A 246 40.56 -51.18 -17.00
N SER A 247 39.46 -51.01 -16.26
CA SER A 247 38.85 -49.70 -16.05
C SER A 247 39.85 -48.72 -15.40
N ARG A 248 39.94 -47.54 -16.00
CA ARG A 248 40.79 -46.46 -15.53
C ARG A 248 40.27 -45.94 -14.18
N ILE A 249 41.15 -45.87 -13.19
CA ILE A 249 40.81 -45.30 -11.88
C ILE A 249 41.19 -43.82 -11.86
N PHE A 250 40.26 -42.99 -11.37
CA PHE A 250 40.48 -41.56 -11.20
C PHE A 250 40.31 -41.17 -9.73
N ILE A 251 41.32 -40.50 -9.19
CA ILE A 251 41.37 -40.04 -7.80
C ILE A 251 41.31 -38.51 -7.84
N ASN A 252 40.25 -37.94 -7.27
CA ASN A 252 39.95 -36.52 -7.36
C ASN A 252 39.58 -35.93 -6.00
N ASP A 253 39.58 -34.59 -5.95
CA ASP A 253 38.82 -33.85 -4.96
C ASP A 253 37.34 -34.28 -4.96
N HIS A 254 36.65 -34.09 -3.83
CA HIS A 254 35.20 -34.32 -3.72
C HIS A 254 34.41 -32.99 -3.68
N PRO A 255 34.23 -32.29 -4.82
CA PRO A 255 33.38 -31.11 -4.88
C PRO A 255 31.91 -31.45 -4.66
N THR A 256 31.14 -30.46 -4.19
CA THR A 256 29.67 -30.57 -4.12
C THR A 256 29.06 -30.76 -5.51
N PHE A 257 27.82 -31.25 -5.58
CA PHE A 257 27.12 -31.41 -6.85
C PHE A 257 27.03 -30.09 -7.65
N VAL A 258 26.72 -28.98 -6.97
CA VAL A 258 26.69 -27.64 -7.57
C VAL A 258 28.08 -27.26 -8.14
N ASN A 259 29.15 -27.51 -7.39
CA ASN A 259 30.51 -27.23 -7.87
C ASN A 259 30.92 -28.17 -9.02
N LYS A 260 30.43 -29.41 -9.07
CA LYS A 260 30.61 -30.29 -10.24
C LYS A 260 29.90 -29.74 -11.48
N GLN A 261 28.69 -29.20 -11.33
CA GLN A 261 27.99 -28.52 -12.42
C GLN A 261 28.75 -27.27 -12.88
N LEU A 262 29.22 -26.44 -11.94
CA LEU A 262 30.03 -25.27 -12.24
C LEU A 262 31.33 -25.64 -12.97
N LEU A 263 32.01 -26.72 -12.56
CA LEU A 263 33.19 -27.24 -13.24
C LEU A 263 32.89 -27.65 -14.68
N ASN A 264 31.75 -28.31 -14.93
CA ASN A 264 31.35 -28.69 -16.28
C ASN A 264 31.08 -27.46 -17.15
N LYS A 265 30.35 -26.46 -16.62
CA LYS A 265 30.13 -25.18 -17.31
C LYS A 265 31.45 -24.46 -17.61
N ALA A 266 32.34 -24.37 -16.61
CA ALA A 266 33.65 -23.78 -16.72
C ALA A 266 34.50 -24.45 -17.81
N LYS A 267 34.54 -25.79 -17.85
CA LYS A 267 35.23 -26.56 -18.90
C LYS A 267 34.65 -26.33 -20.29
N SER A 268 33.33 -26.24 -20.43
CA SER A 268 32.70 -25.95 -21.72
C SER A 268 33.06 -24.56 -22.22
N LEU A 269 32.95 -23.54 -21.37
CA LEU A 269 33.35 -22.17 -21.70
C LEU A 269 34.86 -22.05 -21.96
N ALA A 270 35.68 -22.76 -21.20
CA ALA A 270 37.12 -22.80 -21.41
C ALA A 270 37.47 -23.23 -22.84
N ARG A 271 36.78 -24.26 -23.35
CA ARG A 271 36.96 -24.74 -24.73
C ARG A 271 36.49 -23.70 -25.75
N GLU A 272 35.31 -23.12 -25.54
CA GLU A 272 34.76 -22.10 -26.45
C GLU A 272 35.64 -20.85 -26.54
N LYS A 273 36.24 -20.44 -25.43
CA LYS A 273 37.01 -19.19 -25.30
C LYS A 273 38.52 -19.41 -25.29
N ASN A 274 38.98 -20.60 -25.71
CA ASN A 274 40.39 -20.96 -25.86
C ASN A 274 41.25 -20.78 -24.59
N PHE A 275 40.74 -21.22 -23.44
CA PHE A 275 41.53 -21.38 -22.22
C PHE A 275 42.25 -22.73 -22.23
N SER A 276 43.57 -22.73 -22.22
CA SER A 276 44.39 -23.93 -22.27
C SER A 276 44.36 -24.76 -20.98
N TYR A 277 44.06 -24.15 -19.83
CA TYR A 277 44.14 -24.84 -18.54
C TYR A 277 42.86 -24.66 -17.72
N THR A 278 42.27 -25.79 -17.30
CA THR A 278 41.16 -25.85 -16.34
C THR A 278 41.36 -27.06 -15.43
N TRP A 279 41.50 -26.83 -14.13
CA TRP A 279 41.76 -27.90 -13.15
C TRP A 279 41.07 -27.64 -11.82
N VAL A 280 41.05 -28.65 -10.97
CA VAL A 280 40.57 -28.54 -9.59
C VAL A 280 41.74 -28.75 -8.64
N LYS A 281 41.84 -27.87 -7.64
CA LYS A 281 42.76 -27.99 -6.51
C LYS A 281 42.03 -27.54 -5.25
N ASN A 282 42.07 -28.34 -4.19
CA ASN A 282 41.42 -28.03 -2.92
C ASN A 282 39.92 -27.74 -3.09
N CYS A 283 39.25 -28.55 -3.93
CA CYS A 283 37.86 -28.35 -4.35
C CYS A 283 37.54 -26.98 -5.01
N THR A 284 38.55 -26.19 -5.35
CA THR A 284 38.41 -24.91 -6.06
C THR A 284 38.70 -25.13 -7.54
N ILE A 285 37.82 -24.59 -8.39
CA ILE A 285 37.99 -24.63 -9.85
C ILE A 285 38.94 -23.50 -10.23
N LEU A 286 39.99 -23.83 -10.98
CA LEU A 286 41.00 -22.90 -11.42
C LEU A 286 41.08 -22.93 -12.95
N MET A 287 41.20 -21.75 -13.54
CA MET A 287 41.26 -21.56 -14.99
C MET A 287 42.38 -20.59 -15.35
N LYS A 288 43.08 -20.85 -16.46
CA LYS A 288 44.12 -19.97 -16.97
C LYS A 288 44.19 -20.08 -18.50
N LYS A 289 44.28 -18.93 -19.17
CA LYS A 289 44.15 -18.86 -20.63
C LYS A 289 45.32 -19.51 -21.35
N ASN A 290 46.54 -19.19 -20.96
CA ASN A 290 47.79 -19.76 -21.48
C ASN A 290 48.85 -19.77 -20.36
N ALA A 291 50.05 -20.29 -20.61
CA ALA A 291 51.06 -20.47 -19.55
C ALA A 291 51.51 -19.17 -18.85
N THR A 292 51.37 -18.00 -19.49
CA THR A 292 51.78 -16.70 -18.94
C THR A 292 50.63 -15.91 -18.29
N SER A 293 49.38 -16.24 -18.60
CA SER A 293 48.20 -15.53 -18.07
C SER A 293 48.03 -15.69 -16.55
N PRO A 294 47.28 -14.80 -15.87
CA PRO A 294 46.89 -15.02 -14.48
C PRO A 294 45.97 -16.25 -14.33
N THR A 295 45.99 -16.84 -13.14
CA THR A 295 45.08 -17.93 -12.76
C THR A 295 43.84 -17.34 -12.10
N TYR A 296 42.66 -17.72 -12.60
CA TYR A 296 41.37 -17.33 -12.06
C TYR A 296 40.79 -18.45 -11.20
N ALA A 297 40.28 -18.11 -10.01
CA ALA A 297 39.53 -19.01 -9.16
C ALA A 297 38.03 -18.82 -9.41
N ILE A 298 37.35 -19.88 -9.85
CA ILE A 298 35.92 -19.86 -10.15
C ILE A 298 35.17 -20.44 -8.96
N LYS A 299 34.45 -19.59 -8.22
CA LYS A 299 33.61 -20.01 -7.09
C LYS A 299 32.13 -19.97 -7.44
N THR A 300 31.75 -19.13 -8.40
CA THR A 300 30.38 -18.88 -8.81
C THR A 300 30.26 -18.72 -10.32
N GLU A 301 29.04 -18.78 -10.85
CA GLU A 301 28.78 -18.46 -12.26
C GLU A 301 29.05 -16.98 -12.58
N ALA A 302 28.93 -16.09 -11.60
CA ALA A 302 29.28 -14.68 -11.78
C ALA A 302 30.78 -14.49 -12.02
N ASP A 303 31.64 -15.34 -11.46
CA ASP A 303 33.08 -15.29 -11.72
C ASP A 303 33.40 -15.64 -13.17
N LEU A 304 32.66 -16.59 -13.77
CA LEU A 304 32.78 -16.90 -15.20
C LEU A 304 32.42 -15.68 -16.06
N LYS A 305 31.33 -14.98 -15.74
CA LYS A 305 30.91 -13.76 -16.46
C LYS A 305 31.87 -12.58 -16.35
N LYS A 306 32.77 -12.56 -15.37
CA LYS A 306 33.80 -11.51 -15.22
C LYS A 306 35.05 -11.78 -16.06
N ILE A 307 35.25 -13.02 -16.50
CA ILE A 307 36.44 -13.46 -17.22
C ILE A 307 36.22 -13.40 -18.74
N PHE A 308 34.96 -13.45 -19.18
CA PHE A 308 34.54 -13.47 -20.58
C PHE A 308 33.73 -12.22 -20.94
#